data_AF-A0A3D4APQ7-F1
#
_entry.id   AF-A0A3D4APQ7-F1
#
_cell.length_a   1.000
_cell.length_b   1.000
_cell.length_c   1.000
_cell.angle_alpha   90.00
_cell.angle_beta   90.00
_cell.angle_gamma   90.00
#
_symmetry.space_group_name_H-M   'P 1'
#
loop_
_entity.id
_entity.type
_entity.pdbx_description
1 polymer ?
#
loop_
_entity_poly.entity_id
_entity_poly.type
_entity_poly.pdbx_seq_one_letter_code
_entity_poly.pdbx_strand_id
1 'polypeptide(L)'
;MVAPQISLKIRQGFILVFVLLVALPILFYSIGKAYYASLVDATEKNLEAHLYSLISEVDFTERGIIMPSSILTPELNNLNSDTYAMIYRDDVPIWHSESAVNVNFVPQYIEPKAGAADFRRVVYNNTAYWQLSLTVILNNIDQSEQAR
;
A
#
# COMPACT_ATOMS: atom_id res chain seq x y z
N MET A 1 11.21 -66.52 14.36
CA MET A 1 11.78 -65.34 13.67
C MET A 1 11.92 -64.22 14.68
N VAL A 2 13.14 -63.90 15.11
CA VAL A 2 13.39 -62.82 16.08
C VAL A 2 13.43 -61.51 15.30
N ALA A 3 12.47 -60.61 15.55
CA ALA A 3 12.47 -59.29 14.92
C ALA A 3 13.75 -58.54 15.34
N PRO A 4 14.47 -57.90 14.41
CA PRO A 4 15.68 -57.16 14.74
C PRO A 4 15.31 -56.00 15.67
N GLN A 5 15.86 -56.03 16.89
CA GLN A 5 15.68 -54.98 17.90
C GLN A 5 16.47 -53.75 17.46
N ILE A 6 15.78 -52.79 16.85
CA ILE A 6 16.37 -51.52 16.41
C ILE A 6 16.91 -50.77 17.65
N SER A 7 18.21 -50.49 17.65
CA SER A 7 18.88 -49.75 18.71
C SER A 7 18.18 -48.42 19.00
N LEU A 8 17.96 -48.13 20.28
CA LEU A 8 17.31 -46.91 20.77
C LEU A 8 17.92 -45.63 20.17
N LYS A 9 19.25 -45.61 19.99
CA LYS A 9 20.00 -44.49 19.40
C LYS A 9 19.62 -44.22 17.94
N ILE A 10 19.34 -45.28 17.17
CA ILE A 10 18.93 -45.18 15.76
C ILE A 10 17.52 -44.61 15.66
N ARG A 11 16.61 -45.09 16.52
CA ARG A 11 15.23 -44.57 16.58
C ARG A 11 15.19 -43.08 16.95
N GLN A 12 15.99 -42.67 17.93
CA GLN A 12 16.09 -41.27 18.35
C GLN A 12 16.71 -40.38 17.27
N GLY A 13 17.78 -40.84 16.60
CA GLY A 13 18.38 -40.12 15.47
C GLY A 13 17.40 -39.93 14.31
N PHE A 14 16.62 -40.96 13.98
CA PHE A 14 15.62 -40.88 12.91
C PHE A 14 14.50 -39.91 13.24
N ILE A 15 14.02 -39.91 14.49
CA ILE A 15 13.01 -38.94 14.95
C ILE A 15 13.56 -37.52 14.88
N LEU A 16 14.80 -37.29 15.30
CA LEU A 16 15.43 -35.97 15.25
C LEU A 16 15.52 -35.45 13.80
N VAL A 17 15.99 -36.29 12.88
CA VAL A 17 16.10 -35.94 11.45
C VAL A 17 14.72 -35.71 10.84
N PHE A 18 13.73 -36.54 11.18
CA PHE A 18 12.36 -36.39 10.72
C PHE A 18 11.73 -35.09 11.24
N VAL A 19 11.90 -34.79 12.53
CA VAL A 19 11.45 -33.52 13.12
C VAL A 19 12.14 -32.35 12.44
N LEU A 20 13.44 -32.42 12.17
CA LEU A 20 14.15 -31.36 11.47
C LEU A 20 13.59 -31.16 10.05
N LEU A 21 13.41 -32.24 9.29
CA LEU A 21 12.87 -32.22 7.93
C LEU A 21 11.44 -31.68 7.86
N VAL A 22 10.64 -31.86 8.90
CA VAL A 22 9.26 -31.36 8.96
C VAL A 22 9.21 -29.95 9.53
N ALA A 23 9.99 -29.64 10.56
CA ALA A 23 9.99 -28.34 11.21
C ALA A 23 10.51 -27.23 10.29
N LEU A 24 11.58 -27.49 9.52
CA LEU A 24 12.17 -26.50 8.61
C LEU A 24 11.17 -25.95 7.56
N PRO A 25 10.47 -26.78 6.76
CA PRO A 25 9.50 -26.29 5.79
C PRO A 25 8.29 -25.63 6.44
N ILE A 26 7.84 -26.09 7.62
CA ILE A 26 6.75 -25.45 8.37
C ILE A 26 7.17 -24.04 8.81
N LEU A 27 8.37 -23.90 9.38
CA LEU A 27 8.91 -22.61 9.80
C LEU A 27 9.08 -21.68 8.60
N PHE A 28 9.63 -22.18 7.49
CA PHE A 28 9.79 -21.40 6.26
C PHE A 28 8.45 -20.86 5.76
N TYR A 29 7.42 -21.71 5.69
CA TYR A 29 6.09 -21.31 5.25
C TYR A 29 5.44 -20.29 6.20
N SER A 30 5.55 -20.54 7.52
CA SER A 30 4.98 -19.66 8.54
C SER A 30 5.62 -18.28 8.53
N ILE A 31 6.96 -18.21 8.50
CA ILE A 31 7.71 -16.95 8.43
C ILE A 31 7.38 -16.21 7.15
N GLY A 32 7.32 -16.89 6.00
CA GLY A 32 7.00 -16.25 4.72
C GLY A 32 5.63 -15.56 4.75
N LYS A 33 4.62 -16.21 5.34
CA LYS A 33 3.27 -15.63 5.47
C LYS A 33 3.24 -14.44 6.44
N ALA A 34 3.88 -14.57 7.59
CA ALA A 34 3.94 -13.50 8.60
C ALA A 34 4.73 -12.29 8.07
N TYR A 35 5.86 -12.54 7.40
CA TYR A 35 6.68 -11.50 6.79
C TYR A 35 5.92 -10.77 5.68
N TYR A 36 5.24 -11.50 4.79
CA TYR A 36 4.42 -10.88 3.76
C TYR A 36 3.29 -10.02 4.35
N ALA A 37 2.58 -10.52 5.36
CA ALA A 37 1.56 -9.73 6.06
C ALA A 37 2.14 -8.46 6.67
N SER A 38 3.32 -8.55 7.30
CA SER A 38 4.02 -7.39 7.84
C SER A 38 4.44 -6.38 6.77
N LEU A 39 4.87 -6.83 5.59
CA LEU A 39 5.22 -5.95 4.49
C LEU A 39 4.00 -5.19 3.96
N VAL A 40 2.87 -5.87 3.82
CA VAL A 40 1.61 -5.25 3.36
C VAL A 40 1.12 -4.21 4.36
N ASP A 41 1.10 -4.55 5.65
CA ASP A 41 0.71 -3.61 6.73
C ASP A 41 1.65 -2.39 6.81
N ALA A 42 2.97 -2.60 6.65
CA ALA A 42 3.92 -1.51 6.57
C ALA A 42 3.72 -0.62 5.34
N THR A 43 3.35 -1.21 4.19
CA THR A 43 3.07 -0.48 2.95
C THR A 43 1.81 0.38 3.10
N GLU A 44 0.75 -0.16 3.69
CA GLU A 44 -0.50 0.55 3.96
C GLU A 44 -0.26 1.78 4.84
N LYS A 45 0.40 1.60 5.99
CA LYS A 45 0.74 2.70 6.92
C LYS A 45 1.60 3.78 6.26
N ASN A 46 2.52 3.38 5.40
CA ASN A 46 3.39 4.31 4.69
C ASN A 46 2.57 5.14 3.69
N LEU A 47 1.69 4.50 2.90
CA LEU A 47 0.79 5.20 1.99
C LEU A 47 -0.19 6.12 2.74
N GLU A 48 -0.70 5.71 3.91
CA GLU A 48 -1.56 6.56 4.75
C GLU A 48 -0.82 7.82 5.21
N ALA A 49 0.42 7.69 5.67
CA ALA A 49 1.23 8.83 6.09
C ALA A 49 1.45 9.81 4.92
N HIS A 50 1.76 9.29 3.73
CA HIS A 50 1.87 10.10 2.51
C HIS A 50 0.55 10.79 2.16
N LEU A 51 -0.57 10.07 2.22
CA LEU A 51 -1.90 10.63 1.96
C LEU A 51 -2.24 11.76 2.94
N TYR A 52 -2.00 11.59 4.24
CA TYR A 52 -2.22 12.65 5.23
C TYR A 52 -1.30 13.85 5.02
N SER A 53 -0.05 13.62 4.64
CA SER A 53 0.86 14.70 4.24
C SER A 53 0.30 15.48 3.06
N LEU A 54 -0.20 14.79 2.02
CA LEU A 54 -0.82 15.43 0.87
C LEU A 54 -2.04 16.27 1.28
N ILE A 55 -2.95 15.71 2.08
CA ILE A 55 -4.14 16.43 2.55
C ILE A 55 -3.77 17.66 3.38
N SER A 56 -2.73 17.57 4.21
CA SER A 56 -2.27 18.69 5.04
C SER A 56 -1.62 19.81 4.22
N GLU A 57 -1.19 19.52 3.01
CA GLU A 57 -0.42 20.44 2.16
C GLU A 57 -1.28 21.07 1.05
N VAL A 58 -2.49 20.56 0.84
CA VAL A 58 -3.45 21.16 -0.08
C VAL A 58 -3.84 22.55 0.43
N ASP A 59 -3.52 23.57 -0.37
CA ASP A 59 -4.06 24.91 -0.19
C ASP A 59 -5.32 25.07 -1.06
N PHE A 60 -6.40 25.53 -0.42
CA PHE A 60 -7.72 25.62 -1.05
C PHE A 60 -7.94 27.07 -1.47
N THR A 61 -7.86 27.33 -2.78
CA THR A 61 -8.09 28.68 -3.33
C THR A 61 -9.41 28.75 -4.11
N GLU A 62 -9.89 29.97 -4.36
CA GLU A 62 -11.15 30.29 -5.08
C GLU A 62 -11.27 29.62 -6.48
N ARG A 63 -10.22 28.98 -7.02
CA ARG A 63 -10.19 28.34 -8.34
C ARG A 63 -9.94 26.83 -8.32
N GLY A 64 -9.77 26.21 -7.14
CA GLY A 64 -9.54 24.76 -7.02
C GLY A 64 -8.50 24.36 -5.99
N ILE A 65 -8.14 23.08 -5.99
CA ILE A 65 -7.08 22.49 -5.17
C ILE A 65 -5.73 22.91 -5.76
N ILE A 66 -4.92 23.67 -5.00
CA ILE A 66 -3.56 24.04 -5.40
C ILE A 66 -2.60 23.28 -4.48
N MET A 67 -1.89 22.32 -5.07
CA MET A 67 -0.76 21.65 -4.43
C MET A 67 0.52 22.47 -4.64
N PRO A 68 1.34 22.71 -3.61
CA PRO A 68 2.62 23.38 -3.77
C PRO A 68 3.61 22.53 -4.58
N SER A 69 4.58 23.19 -5.20
CA SER A 69 5.55 22.57 -6.11
C SER A 69 6.55 21.63 -5.43
N SER A 70 6.65 21.65 -4.10
CA SER A 70 7.55 20.77 -3.35
C SER A 70 6.79 20.09 -2.23
N ILE A 71 6.30 18.89 -2.49
CA ILE A 71 5.56 18.11 -1.48
C ILE A 71 6.54 17.66 -0.41
N LEU A 72 6.11 17.62 0.85
CA LEU A 72 6.89 17.09 1.98
C LEU A 72 7.34 15.62 1.80
N THR A 73 6.72 14.91 0.86
CA THR A 73 7.08 13.55 0.47
C THR A 73 8.11 13.59 -0.68
N PRO A 74 9.42 13.46 -0.42
CA PRO A 74 10.45 13.61 -1.45
C PRO A 74 10.37 12.54 -2.55
N GLU A 75 9.80 11.37 -2.25
CA GLU A 75 9.57 10.30 -3.22
C GLU A 75 8.61 10.75 -4.33
N LEU A 76 7.63 11.61 -4.04
CA LEU A 76 6.67 12.11 -5.03
C LEU A 76 7.27 13.19 -5.95
N ASN A 77 8.37 13.81 -5.53
CA ASN A 77 9.11 14.81 -6.31
C ASN A 77 10.22 14.16 -7.18
N ASN A 78 10.43 12.84 -7.07
CA ASN A 78 11.46 12.14 -7.84
C ASN A 78 10.86 11.41 -9.05
N LEU A 79 11.29 11.77 -10.25
CA LEU A 79 10.87 11.14 -11.52
C LEU A 79 11.14 9.63 -11.58
N ASN A 80 12.15 9.14 -10.84
CA ASN A 80 12.52 7.72 -10.80
C ASN A 80 11.95 6.99 -9.57
N SER A 81 10.93 7.56 -8.94
CA SER A 81 10.25 6.93 -7.81
C SER A 81 9.23 5.89 -8.27
N ASP A 82 9.08 4.84 -7.49
CA ASP A 82 8.01 3.85 -7.64
C ASP A 82 6.72 4.26 -6.89
N THR A 83 6.75 5.43 -6.22
CA THR A 83 5.62 6.01 -5.50
C THR A 83 4.98 7.13 -6.32
N TYR A 84 3.67 7.04 -6.55
CA TYR A 84 2.91 7.99 -7.35
C TYR A 84 1.69 8.50 -6.57
N ALA A 85 1.34 9.77 -6.78
CA ALA A 85 0.14 10.35 -6.20
C ALA A 85 -0.63 11.11 -7.28
N MET A 86 -1.95 11.00 -7.22
CA MET A 86 -2.87 11.65 -8.17
C MET A 86 -4.13 12.08 -7.43
N ILE A 87 -4.71 13.20 -7.84
CA ILE A 87 -6.00 13.69 -7.34
C ILE A 87 -6.96 13.79 -8.52
N TYR A 88 -8.15 13.23 -8.34
CA TYR A 88 -9.22 13.21 -9.32
C TYR A 88 -10.45 13.94 -8.78
N ARG A 89 -11.20 14.60 -9.67
CA ARG A 89 -12.54 15.16 -9.42
C ARG A 89 -13.43 14.70 -10.56
N ASP A 90 -14.49 13.95 -10.25
CA ASP A 90 -15.47 13.47 -11.24
C ASP A 90 -14.77 12.82 -12.46
N ASP A 91 -13.82 11.91 -12.20
CA ASP A 91 -12.96 11.23 -13.19
C ASP A 91 -11.99 12.12 -13.99
N VAL A 92 -11.96 13.43 -13.73
CA VAL A 92 -10.99 14.35 -14.32
C VAL A 92 -9.75 14.43 -13.41
N PRO A 93 -8.53 14.13 -13.92
CA PRO A 93 -7.31 14.34 -13.16
C PRO A 93 -7.11 15.84 -12.95
N ILE A 94 -7.16 16.30 -11.69
CA ILE A 94 -6.92 17.70 -11.35
C ILE A 94 -5.46 17.96 -10.97
N TRP A 95 -4.76 16.91 -10.54
CA TRP A 95 -3.36 16.99 -10.13
C TRP A 95 -2.67 15.62 -10.16
N HIS A 96 -1.37 15.61 -10.43
CA HIS A 96 -0.50 14.45 -10.30
C HIS A 96 0.87 14.86 -9.75
N SER A 97 1.56 13.94 -9.07
CA SER A 97 2.92 14.15 -8.59
C SER A 97 3.93 14.27 -9.73
N GLU A 98 5.12 14.83 -9.45
CA GLU A 98 6.20 14.87 -10.44
C GLU A 98 6.65 13.46 -10.81
N SER A 99 6.69 12.53 -9.86
CA SER A 99 6.95 11.11 -10.12
C SER A 99 5.98 10.47 -11.13
N ALA A 100 4.75 10.98 -11.22
CA ALA A 100 3.70 10.45 -12.08
C ALA A 100 3.68 11.06 -13.50
N VAL A 101 4.57 12.01 -13.83
CA VAL A 101 4.59 12.72 -15.13
C VAL A 101 4.69 11.75 -16.32
N ASN A 102 5.42 10.65 -16.19
CA ASN A 102 5.59 9.67 -17.26
C ASN A 102 4.65 8.45 -17.13
N VAL A 103 3.67 8.51 -16.22
CA VAL A 103 2.79 7.39 -15.88
C VAL A 103 1.34 7.75 -16.24
N ASN A 104 0.83 7.16 -17.32
CA ASN A 104 -0.58 7.31 -17.72
C ASN A 104 -1.51 6.36 -16.93
N PHE A 105 -1.51 6.49 -15.61
CA PHE A 105 -2.31 5.65 -14.72
C PHE A 105 -3.70 6.22 -14.51
N VAL A 106 -4.73 5.47 -14.94
CA VAL A 106 -6.13 5.75 -14.60
C VAL A 106 -6.51 4.86 -13.43
N PRO A 107 -6.85 5.42 -12.26
CA PRO A 107 -7.20 4.62 -11.09
C PRO A 107 -8.46 3.80 -11.38
N GLN A 108 -8.49 2.58 -10.85
CA GLN A 108 -9.73 1.81 -10.82
C GLN A 108 -10.65 2.42 -9.76
N TYR A 109 -11.56 3.29 -10.21
CA TYR A 109 -12.59 3.90 -9.37
C TYR A 109 -13.66 2.85 -9.04
N ILE A 110 -13.71 2.43 -7.78
CA ILE A 110 -14.91 1.78 -7.22
C ILE A 110 -15.42 2.78 -6.21
N GLU A 111 -16.51 3.47 -6.55
CA GLU A 111 -17.19 4.51 -5.76
C GLU A 111 -17.12 4.20 -4.24
N PRO A 112 -16.12 4.73 -3.52
CA PRO A 112 -15.98 4.46 -2.11
C PRO A 112 -17.07 5.25 -1.40
N LYS A 113 -17.62 4.70 -0.31
CA LYS A 113 -18.41 5.54 0.61
C LYS A 113 -17.54 6.72 1.03
N ALA A 114 -18.07 7.93 0.98
CA ALA A 114 -17.36 9.12 1.41
C ALA A 114 -16.74 8.94 2.81
N GLY A 115 -15.48 9.35 2.96
CA GLY A 115 -14.69 9.16 4.18
C GLY A 115 -14.06 7.78 4.34
N ALA A 116 -14.29 6.83 3.44
CA ALA A 116 -13.62 5.53 3.47
C ALA A 116 -12.29 5.58 2.70
N ALA A 117 -11.22 5.16 3.38
CA ALA A 117 -9.99 4.78 2.72
C ALA A 117 -10.14 3.38 2.12
N ASP A 118 -9.60 3.17 0.93
CA ASP A 118 -9.62 1.90 0.23
C ASP A 118 -8.19 1.53 -0.17
N PHE A 119 -7.70 0.44 0.43
CA PHE A 119 -6.38 -0.12 0.20
C PHE A 119 -6.50 -1.44 -0.56
N ARG A 120 -5.88 -1.53 -1.73
CA ARG A 120 -5.99 -2.71 -2.61
C ARG A 120 -4.77 -2.92 -3.49
N ARG A 121 -4.62 -4.15 -3.96
CA ARG A 121 -3.64 -4.51 -4.97
C ARG A 121 -4.24 -4.29 -6.36
N VAL A 122 -3.60 -3.46 -7.17
CA VAL A 122 -3.96 -3.20 -8.58
C VAL A 122 -2.85 -3.68 -9.49
N VAL A 123 -3.19 -4.06 -10.72
CA VAL A 123 -2.20 -4.40 -11.75
C VAL A 123 -2.26 -3.36 -12.83
N TYR A 124 -1.14 -2.72 -13.10
CA TYR A 124 -1.00 -1.71 -14.14
C TYR A 124 0.24 -2.02 -14.98
N ASN A 125 0.08 -2.01 -16.31
CA ASN A 125 1.14 -2.33 -17.27
C ASN A 125 1.93 -3.62 -16.90
N ASN A 126 1.22 -4.70 -16.55
CA ASN A 126 1.80 -5.98 -16.10
C ASN A 126 2.58 -5.96 -14.77
N THR A 127 2.62 -4.82 -14.07
CA THR A 127 3.24 -4.67 -12.74
C THR A 127 2.18 -4.54 -11.66
N ALA A 128 2.40 -5.18 -10.52
CA ALA A 128 1.47 -5.11 -9.39
C ALA A 128 1.84 -3.96 -8.45
N TYR A 129 0.87 -3.13 -8.11
CA TYR A 129 0.99 -2.00 -7.21
C TYR A 129 0.02 -2.14 -6.04
N TRP A 130 0.36 -1.52 -4.91
CA TRP A 130 -0.56 -1.27 -3.82
C TRP A 130 -1.10 0.15 -3.95
N GLN A 131 -2.42 0.29 -4.02
CA GLN A 131 -3.11 1.57 -4.16
C GLN A 131 -3.86 1.84 -2.86
N LEU A 132 -3.64 3.02 -2.28
CA LEU A 132 -4.48 3.60 -1.25
C LEU A 132 -5.24 4.78 -1.85
N SER A 133 -6.56 4.79 -1.70
CA SER A 133 -7.42 5.89 -2.16
C SER A 133 -8.33 6.37 -1.05
N LEU A 134 -8.64 7.67 -1.02
CA LEU A 134 -9.56 8.27 -0.06
C LEU A 134 -10.51 9.21 -0.80
N THR A 135 -11.81 9.04 -0.56
CA THR A 135 -12.84 9.94 -1.11
C THR A 135 -13.30 10.90 -0.02
N VAL A 136 -13.24 12.21 -0.29
CA VAL A 136 -13.67 13.26 0.64
C VAL A 136 -14.81 14.06 0.03
N ILE A 137 -15.91 14.23 0.78
CA ILE A 137 -16.97 15.19 0.44
C ILE A 137 -16.68 16.48 1.21
N LEU A 138 -16.49 17.58 0.49
CA LEU A 138 -16.26 18.90 1.07
C LEU A 138 -17.58 19.67 1.10
N ASN A 139 -18.19 19.83 2.28
CA ASN A 139 -19.53 20.42 2.44
C ASN A 139 -19.51 21.93 2.81
N ASN A 140 -18.46 22.69 2.48
CA ASN A 140 -18.34 24.07 2.98
C ASN A 140 -17.72 25.09 2.03
N ILE A 141 -17.90 24.92 0.72
CA ILE A 141 -17.34 25.85 -0.27
C ILE A 141 -18.26 27.09 -0.47
N ASP A 142 -19.52 27.04 0.00
CA ASP A 142 -20.50 28.10 -0.26
C ASP A 142 -20.59 29.20 0.82
N GLN A 143 -20.03 29.01 2.02
CA GLN A 143 -20.19 29.99 3.11
C GLN A 143 -19.14 31.12 3.13
N SER A 144 -18.06 31.01 2.36
CA SER A 144 -17.12 32.13 2.20
C SER A 144 -17.60 33.22 1.23
N GLU A 145 -18.67 32.98 0.45
CA GLU A 145 -19.23 33.99 -0.45
C GLU A 145 -20.11 35.05 0.24
N GLN A 146 -20.50 34.87 1.51
CA GLN A 146 -21.38 35.84 2.20
C GLN A 146 -20.66 36.71 3.24
N ALA A 147 -19.34 36.63 3.35
CA ALA A 147 -18.56 37.39 4.33
C ALA A 147 -17.44 38.24 3.72
N ARG A 148 -17.62 38.73 2.48
CA ARG A 148 -16.80 39.80 1.90
C ARG A 148 -17.66 40.92 1.33
#